data_AF-E2BHK0-F1
#
_entry.id   AF-E2BHK0-F1
#
_cell.length_a   1.000
_cell.length_b   1.000
_cell.length_c   1.000
_cell.angle_alpha   90.00
_cell.angle_beta   90.00
_cell.angle_gamma   90.00
#
_symmetry.space_group_name_H-M   'P 1'
#
loop_
_entity.id
_entity.type
_entity.pdbx_description
1 polymer ?
#
loop_
_entity_poly.entity_id
_entity_poly.type
_entity_poly.pdbx_seq_one_letter_code
_entity_poly.pdbx_strand_id
1 'polypeptide(L)'
;GESDIIVTSFFIHEYKEYHRFEFTASIYDDQLCLIAPAASFMPKSYMPILPFAPDVWAILALYNLVVSVLWFFIKYYSVSFRRREAVLLPLTKADGSRPIMTDSTSRRSQDDGGGGTTAQRAFLFGTLFFGLIVTGLYQSCLVSSLSNPFHHPELTTLEDVANSNLTIITKYDNLRENTFTDNTSLACRLKDKVRLVPFDKRTNDMVAFDKNVTALSRFASVKLDNLSNYFDEDGNELLHIVEECPTTYLLSYIVQLYSPYRERINGLLLRMQEAGLIGLWYSNMTYPMYADEQRRKMAKSDRRIKLTLEHYSLTFLGLSLGLLFCAIVFLAELYFAKQ
;
A
#
# COMPACT_ATOMS: atom_id res chain seq x y z
N GLY A 1 -7.36 -36.94 36.59
CA GLY A 1 -8.34 -37.09 37.68
C GLY A 1 -8.19 -35.99 38.71
N GLU A 2 -7.79 -34.79 38.32
CA GLU A 2 -7.82 -33.60 39.20
C GLU A 2 -9.02 -32.69 38.88
N SER A 3 -9.74 -32.94 37.77
CA SER A 3 -10.89 -32.14 37.35
C SER A 3 -11.91 -33.04 36.66
N ASP A 4 -13.18 -32.88 37.03
CA ASP A 4 -14.31 -33.69 36.50
C ASP A 4 -14.83 -33.17 35.16
N ILE A 5 -14.71 -31.85 34.94
CA ILE A 5 -15.07 -31.15 33.71
C ILE A 5 -14.09 -30.00 33.46
N ILE A 6 -13.71 -29.78 32.21
CA ILE A 6 -12.90 -28.66 31.78
C ILE A 6 -13.72 -27.81 30.83
N VAL A 7 -14.20 -26.66 31.33
CA VAL A 7 -15.03 -25.70 30.59
C VAL A 7 -14.12 -24.69 29.89
N THR A 8 -13.23 -25.19 29.05
CA THR A 8 -12.43 -24.39 28.13
C THR A 8 -12.56 -24.99 26.74
N SER A 9 -12.66 -24.15 25.72
CA SER A 9 -12.83 -24.62 24.35
C SER A 9 -11.57 -25.32 23.85
N PHE A 10 -11.62 -26.64 23.70
CA PHE A 10 -10.58 -27.46 23.09
C PHE A 10 -10.93 -27.82 21.66
N PHE A 11 -9.94 -27.89 20.78
CA PHE A 11 -10.14 -28.43 19.44
C PHE A 11 -10.48 -29.90 19.52
N ILE A 12 -11.55 -30.32 18.85
CA ILE A 12 -11.86 -31.74 18.68
C ILE A 12 -10.79 -32.33 17.76
N HIS A 13 -9.90 -33.13 18.35
CA HIS A 13 -8.83 -33.82 17.67
C HIS A 13 -8.55 -35.13 18.40
N GLU A 14 -7.93 -36.10 17.72
CA GLU A 14 -7.39 -37.28 18.36
C GLU A 14 -6.09 -36.91 19.10
N TYR A 15 -6.17 -36.71 20.41
CA TYR A 15 -5.00 -36.46 21.25
C TYR A 15 -4.40 -37.79 21.72
N LYS A 16 -3.09 -37.83 21.98
CA LYS A 16 -2.39 -39.03 22.50
C LYS A 16 -3.02 -39.59 23.80
N GLU A 17 -3.75 -38.76 24.54
CA GLU A 17 -4.39 -39.09 25.82
C GLU A 17 -5.90 -39.34 25.72
N TYR A 18 -6.42 -39.63 24.52
CA TYR A 18 -7.85 -39.85 24.25
C TYR A 18 -8.53 -40.87 25.17
N HIS A 19 -7.77 -41.81 25.73
CA HIS A 19 -8.26 -42.81 26.69
C HIS A 19 -8.62 -42.27 28.07
N ARG A 20 -8.43 -40.98 28.36
CA ARG A 20 -8.65 -40.42 29.70
C ARG A 20 -9.86 -39.50 29.79
N PHE A 21 -10.41 -39.09 28.65
CA PHE A 21 -11.47 -38.08 28.59
C PHE A 21 -12.37 -38.26 27.38
N GLU A 22 -13.55 -37.67 27.43
CA GLU A 22 -14.50 -37.59 26.31
C GLU A 22 -14.78 -36.13 25.99
N PHE A 23 -15.06 -35.86 24.72
CA PHE A 23 -15.55 -34.56 24.29
C PHE A 23 -17.07 -34.46 24.46
N THR A 24 -17.55 -33.26 24.81
CA THR A 24 -18.96 -32.93 24.72
C THR A 24 -19.38 -32.67 23.27
N ALA A 25 -20.67 -32.40 23.05
CA ALA A 25 -21.15 -31.79 21.82
C ALA A 25 -20.34 -30.53 21.50
N SER A 26 -20.10 -30.28 20.21
CA SER A 26 -19.43 -29.08 19.73
C SER A 26 -20.25 -27.84 20.08
N ILE A 27 -19.59 -26.80 20.55
CA ILE A 27 -20.24 -25.56 21.01
C ILE A 27 -20.31 -24.57 19.85
N TYR A 28 -19.18 -24.39 19.17
CA TYR A 28 -19.02 -23.55 17.98
C TYR A 28 -17.78 -23.98 17.20
N ASP A 29 -17.70 -23.56 15.95
CA ASP A 29 -16.54 -23.68 15.09
C ASP A 29 -15.64 -22.44 15.21
N ASP A 30 -14.33 -22.64 15.08
CA ASP A 30 -13.37 -21.55 15.08
C ASP A 30 -12.27 -21.83 14.07
N GLN A 31 -11.77 -20.76 13.48
CA GLN A 31 -10.73 -20.82 12.46
C GLN A 31 -9.38 -20.64 13.12
N LEU A 32 -8.43 -21.48 12.72
CA LEU A 32 -7.04 -21.30 13.08
C LEU A 32 -6.38 -20.50 11.97
N CYS A 33 -5.95 -19.27 12.25
CA CYS A 33 -5.44 -18.33 11.27
C CYS A 33 -4.02 -17.89 11.60
N LEU A 34 -3.35 -17.29 10.62
CA LEU A 34 -2.04 -16.70 10.80
C LEU A 34 -2.17 -15.20 11.10
N ILE A 35 -1.42 -14.74 12.10
CA ILE A 35 -1.23 -13.33 12.39
C ILE A 35 0.15 -12.95 11.83
N ALA A 36 0.16 -11.96 10.95
CA ALA A 36 1.36 -11.40 10.36
C ALA A 36 1.60 -9.98 10.89
N PRO A 37 2.84 -9.48 10.84
CA PRO A 37 3.07 -8.05 11.01
C PRO A 37 2.30 -7.32 9.91
N ALA A 38 1.60 -6.25 10.27
CA ALA A 38 0.92 -5.40 9.30
C ALA A 38 1.95 -4.82 8.32
N ALA A 39 1.52 -4.63 7.06
CA ALA A 39 2.39 -4.07 6.04
C ALA A 39 2.88 -2.67 6.48
N SER A 40 4.20 -2.46 6.42
CA SER A 40 4.75 -1.14 6.74
C SER A 40 4.26 -0.10 5.75
N PHE A 41 4.21 1.15 6.17
CA PHE A 41 3.92 2.26 5.28
C PHE A 41 5.09 2.48 4.35
N MET A 42 4.79 2.83 3.09
CA MET A 42 5.80 3.38 2.20
C MET A 42 6.47 4.58 2.88
N PRO A 43 7.81 4.71 2.82
CA PRO A 43 8.50 5.78 3.54
C PRO A 43 7.97 7.14 3.08
N LYS A 44 7.71 8.01 4.06
CA LYS A 44 7.09 9.33 3.89
C LYS A 44 7.77 10.20 2.82
N SER A 45 9.07 10.01 2.58
CA SER A 45 9.90 10.72 1.60
C SER A 45 9.61 10.39 0.13
N TYR A 46 9.05 9.22 -0.17
CA TYR A 46 8.75 8.79 -1.54
C TYR A 46 7.40 9.31 -2.05
N MET A 47 6.56 9.87 -1.16
CA MET A 47 5.22 10.37 -1.47
C MET A 47 5.14 11.33 -2.68
N PRO A 48 6.12 12.21 -2.98
CA PRO A 48 6.03 13.09 -4.15
C PRO A 48 6.19 12.38 -5.50
N ILE A 49 6.86 11.21 -5.53
CA ILE A 49 7.17 10.45 -6.76
C ILE A 49 6.18 9.30 -6.97
N LEU A 50 5.55 8.86 -5.88
CA LEU A 50 4.56 7.79 -5.80
C LEU A 50 3.26 7.96 -6.62
N PRO A 51 2.76 9.18 -6.96
CA PRO A 51 1.49 9.32 -7.67
C PRO A 51 1.48 8.68 -9.06
N PHE A 52 2.66 8.53 -9.67
CA PHE A 52 2.82 7.90 -10.97
C PHE A 52 3.78 6.72 -10.90
N ALA A 53 3.41 5.64 -11.59
CA ALA A 53 4.30 4.50 -11.79
C ALA A 53 5.58 4.93 -12.53
N PRO A 54 6.72 4.24 -12.32
CA PRO A 54 7.98 4.56 -12.99
C PRO A 54 7.84 4.57 -14.52
N ASP A 55 6.97 3.71 -15.07
CA ASP A 55 6.68 3.66 -16.50
C ASP A 55 6.05 4.96 -17.02
N VAL A 56 5.14 5.56 -16.24
CA VAL A 56 4.49 6.83 -16.60
C VAL A 56 5.50 7.97 -16.56
N TRP A 57 6.40 7.98 -15.57
CA TRP A 57 7.51 8.94 -15.53
C TRP A 57 8.42 8.81 -16.75
N ALA A 58 8.75 7.58 -17.17
CA ALA A 58 9.56 7.34 -18.36
C ALA A 58 8.85 7.81 -19.65
N ILE A 59 7.55 7.56 -19.78
CA ILE A 59 6.73 8.03 -20.91
C ILE A 59 6.66 9.56 -20.94
N LEU A 60 6.48 10.21 -19.79
CA LEU A 60 6.47 11.68 -19.69
C LEU A 60 7.84 12.27 -20.07
N ALA A 61 8.94 11.65 -19.65
CA ALA A 61 10.28 12.06 -20.05
C ALA A 61 10.49 11.91 -21.58
N LEU A 62 10.07 10.78 -22.15
CA LEU A 62 10.12 10.54 -23.59
C LEU A 62 9.26 11.54 -24.36
N TYR A 63 8.05 11.84 -23.89
CA TYR A 63 7.17 12.85 -24.46
C TYR A 63 7.86 14.22 -24.52
N ASN A 64 8.47 14.67 -23.42
CA ASN A 64 9.17 15.95 -23.37
C ASN A 64 10.37 16.00 -24.34
N LEU A 65 11.09 14.88 -24.50
CA LEU A 65 12.18 14.77 -25.48
C LEU A 65 11.65 14.91 -26.92
N VAL A 66 10.59 14.17 -27.26
CA VAL A 66 9.97 14.22 -28.59
C VAL A 66 9.45 15.63 -28.89
N VAL A 67 8.78 16.27 -27.92
CA VAL A 67 8.28 17.65 -28.04
C VAL A 67 9.42 18.62 -28.28
N SER A 68 10.54 18.48 -27.57
CA SER A 68 11.73 19.33 -27.73
C SER A 68 12.38 19.16 -29.12
N VAL A 69 12.48 17.92 -29.60
CA VAL A 69 13.00 17.61 -30.94
C VAL A 69 12.08 18.16 -32.03
N LEU A 70 10.77 17.98 -31.91
CA LEU A 70 9.78 18.55 -32.83
C LEU A 70 9.84 20.07 -32.84
N TRP A 71 9.96 20.70 -31.67
CA TRP A 71 10.15 22.14 -31.55
C TRP A 71 11.41 22.62 -32.27
N PHE A 72 12.53 21.91 -32.11
CA PHE A 72 13.77 22.21 -32.82
C PHE A 72 13.60 22.10 -34.35
N PHE A 73 12.93 21.05 -34.84
CA PHE A 73 12.64 20.91 -36.26
C PHE A 73 11.74 22.04 -36.80
N ILE A 74 10.66 22.38 -36.09
CA ILE A 74 9.77 23.48 -36.49
C ILE A 74 10.55 24.81 -36.53
N LYS A 75 11.45 25.04 -35.57
CA LYS A 75 12.34 26.22 -35.58
C LYS A 75 13.33 26.18 -36.73
N TYR A 76 13.95 25.02 -37.00
CA TYR A 76 14.89 24.84 -38.11
C TYR A 76 14.22 25.09 -39.47
N TYR A 77 13.06 24.49 -39.72
CA TYR A 77 12.32 24.67 -40.97
C TYR A 77 11.77 26.07 -41.13
N SER A 78 11.25 26.71 -40.07
CA SER A 78 10.78 28.10 -40.15
C SER A 78 11.93 29.09 -40.44
N VAL A 79 13.11 28.88 -39.85
CA VAL A 79 14.32 29.67 -40.16
C VAL A 79 14.83 29.39 -41.58
N SER A 80 14.85 28.13 -42.00
CA SER A 80 15.26 27.73 -43.37
C SER A 80 14.30 28.24 -44.44
N PHE A 81 12.99 28.27 -44.17
CA PHE A 81 11.96 28.77 -45.07
C PHE A 81 12.00 30.30 -45.15
N ARG A 82 12.13 30.99 -44.01
CA ARG A 82 12.36 32.45 -43.97
C ARG A 82 13.65 32.86 -44.69
N ARG A 83 14.71 32.02 -44.65
CA ARG A 83 15.93 32.22 -45.43
C ARG A 83 15.71 32.01 -46.94
N ARG A 84 14.84 31.08 -47.35
CA ARG A 84 14.45 30.89 -48.77
C ARG A 84 13.59 32.04 -49.30
N GLU A 85 12.61 32.51 -48.54
CA GLU A 85 11.80 33.69 -48.93
C GLU A 85 12.65 34.97 -48.99
N ALA A 86 13.59 35.17 -48.05
CA ALA A 86 14.51 36.31 -48.09
C ALA A 86 15.49 36.27 -49.28
N VAL A 87 15.72 35.11 -49.89
CA VAL A 87 16.55 34.93 -51.11
C VAL A 87 15.70 34.97 -52.39
N LEU A 88 14.39 34.71 -52.33
CA LEU A 88 13.47 34.85 -53.48
C LEU A 88 12.92 36.28 -53.64
N LEU A 89 12.76 37.03 -52.54
CA LEU A 89 12.29 38.42 -52.51
C LEU A 89 13.27 39.52 -53.00
N PRO A 90 14.60 39.33 -53.15
CA PRO A 90 15.45 40.35 -53.77
C PRO A 90 15.35 40.37 -55.30
N LEU A 91 14.78 39.32 -55.93
CA LEU A 91 14.81 39.15 -57.39
C LEU A 91 13.51 39.54 -58.12
N THR A 92 12.45 39.91 -57.39
CA THR A 92 11.15 40.28 -57.99
C THR A 92 10.77 41.75 -57.76
N LYS A 93 11.74 42.63 -57.50
CA LYS A 93 11.51 44.08 -57.41
C LYS A 93 12.17 44.83 -58.57
N ALA A 94 11.53 44.75 -59.73
CA ALA A 94 11.70 45.70 -60.83
C ALA A 94 10.31 46.05 -61.39
N ASP A 95 10.07 47.36 -61.53
CA ASP A 95 8.87 48.04 -62.03
C ASP A 95 7.54 47.84 -61.27
N GLY A 96 6.75 48.85 -60.96
CA GLY A 96 6.75 50.27 -61.29
C GLY A 96 5.41 50.86 -60.82
N SER A 97 5.36 52.17 -60.68
CA SER A 97 4.21 53.04 -60.28
C SER A 97 3.85 53.13 -58.78
N ARG A 98 4.22 54.29 -58.20
CA ARG A 98 3.47 54.97 -57.13
C ARG A 98 2.31 55.78 -57.77
N PRO A 99 1.21 56.07 -57.04
CA PRO A 99 1.11 57.30 -56.23
C PRO A 99 0.63 57.00 -54.77
N ILE A 100 1.14 57.64 -53.70
CA ILE A 100 0.76 58.97 -53.15
C ILE A 100 -0.75 58.98 -52.82
N MET A 101 -1.28 59.01 -51.59
CA MET A 101 -0.99 59.85 -50.40
C MET A 101 -1.82 59.34 -49.18
N THR A 102 -1.61 59.94 -48.00
CA THR A 102 -2.19 59.71 -46.64
C THR A 102 -1.29 58.83 -45.75
N ASP A 103 -0.33 59.41 -45.03
CA ASP A 103 -0.46 60.14 -43.75
C ASP A 103 -1.01 59.19 -42.66
N SER A 104 -0.34 58.88 -41.56
CA SER A 104 0.57 59.63 -40.70
C SER A 104 1.27 58.66 -39.72
N THR A 105 2.40 59.08 -39.16
CA THR A 105 3.05 58.52 -37.94
C THR A 105 3.63 57.09 -37.99
N SER A 106 4.78 56.97 -38.65
CA SER A 106 5.79 55.97 -38.31
C SER A 106 6.71 56.49 -37.21
N ARG A 107 6.63 55.88 -36.02
CA ARG A 107 7.73 55.65 -35.07
C ARG A 107 7.18 54.89 -33.88
N ARG A 108 6.92 53.59 -34.09
CA ARG A 108 6.96 52.63 -33.00
C ARG A 108 7.96 51.57 -33.43
N SER A 109 9.09 51.56 -32.74
CA SER A 109 10.10 50.52 -32.81
C SER A 109 9.40 49.18 -32.70
N GLN A 110 9.34 48.47 -33.83
CA GLN A 110 8.85 47.11 -33.92
C GLN A 110 10.09 46.20 -33.87
N ASP A 111 10.76 46.20 -32.72
CA ASP A 111 11.68 45.13 -32.36
C ASP A 111 10.91 44.11 -31.52
N ASP A 112 10.98 42.85 -31.95
CA ASP A 112 10.60 41.61 -31.27
C ASP A 112 9.12 41.31 -30.97
N GLY A 113 8.23 41.66 -31.90
CA GLY A 113 6.86 41.16 -31.93
C GLY A 113 6.70 39.78 -32.58
N GLY A 114 6.93 38.69 -31.82
CA GLY A 114 6.22 37.41 -31.91
C GLY A 114 5.83 36.84 -33.29
N GLY A 115 6.73 36.88 -34.28
CA GLY A 115 6.53 36.33 -35.63
C GLY A 115 6.67 34.80 -35.71
N GLY A 116 6.01 34.07 -34.80
CA GLY A 116 5.93 32.61 -34.89
C GLY A 116 4.89 32.16 -35.91
N THR A 117 5.19 31.12 -36.69
CA THR A 117 4.24 30.54 -37.64
C THR A 117 2.98 30.04 -36.91
N THR A 118 1.82 30.01 -37.57
CA THR A 118 0.56 29.50 -36.98
C THR A 118 0.74 28.09 -36.41
N ALA A 119 1.57 27.26 -37.04
CA ALA A 119 1.96 25.93 -36.57
C ALA A 119 2.72 25.95 -35.22
N GLN A 120 3.63 26.92 -34.99
CA GLN A 120 4.34 27.06 -33.70
C GLN A 120 3.37 27.41 -32.58
N ARG A 121 2.43 28.32 -32.83
CA ARG A 121 1.43 28.73 -31.84
C ARG A 121 0.47 27.59 -31.50
N ALA A 122 0.01 26.83 -32.50
CA ALA A 122 -0.85 25.67 -32.29
C ALA A 122 -0.12 24.56 -31.50
N PHE A 123 1.15 24.30 -31.81
CA PHE A 123 1.95 23.32 -31.07
C PHE A 123 2.17 23.72 -29.62
N LEU A 124 2.55 24.99 -29.36
CA LEU A 124 2.67 25.52 -27.99
C LEU A 124 1.37 25.37 -27.21
N PHE A 125 0.24 25.73 -27.82
CA PHE A 125 -1.06 25.60 -27.17
C PHE A 125 -1.36 24.14 -26.80
N GLY A 126 -1.11 23.20 -27.71
CA GLY A 126 -1.28 21.76 -27.45
C GLY A 126 -0.39 21.25 -26.32
N THR A 127 0.89 21.62 -26.30
CA THR A 127 1.83 21.22 -25.24
C THR A 127 1.44 21.83 -23.89
N LEU A 128 1.05 23.11 -23.85
CA LEU A 128 0.61 23.76 -22.62
C LEU A 128 -0.70 23.15 -22.09
N PHE A 129 -1.65 22.85 -22.97
CA PHE A 129 -2.90 22.20 -22.59
C PHE A 129 -2.67 20.79 -22.01
N PHE A 130 -1.80 20.00 -22.65
CA PHE A 130 -1.39 18.71 -22.11
C PHE A 130 -0.67 18.84 -20.76
N GLY A 131 0.23 19.81 -20.61
CA GLY A 131 0.91 20.09 -19.35
C GLY A 131 -0.07 20.45 -18.22
N LEU A 132 -1.12 21.23 -18.52
CA LEU A 132 -2.18 21.54 -17.57
C LEU A 132 -2.93 20.28 -17.11
N ILE A 133 -3.26 19.38 -18.04
CA ILE A 133 -3.92 18.11 -17.69
C ILE A 133 -3.01 17.25 -16.80
N VAL A 134 -1.75 17.05 -17.18
CA VAL A 134 -0.81 16.21 -16.42
C VAL A 134 -0.58 16.76 -15.01
N THR A 135 -0.41 18.07 -14.87
CA THR A 135 -0.24 18.71 -13.55
C THR A 135 -1.50 18.62 -12.70
N GLY A 136 -2.69 18.78 -13.29
CA GLY A 136 -3.96 18.59 -12.59
C GLY A 136 -4.16 17.14 -12.11
N LEU A 137 -3.83 16.15 -12.95
CA LEU A 137 -3.85 14.73 -12.57
C LEU A 137 -2.85 14.43 -11.46
N TYR A 138 -1.63 14.94 -11.57
CA TYR A 138 -0.61 14.78 -10.53
C TYR A 138 -1.09 15.33 -9.18
N GLN A 139 -1.65 16.54 -9.16
CA GLN A 139 -2.20 17.15 -7.95
C GLN A 139 -3.34 16.32 -7.35
N SER A 140 -4.27 15.84 -8.18
CA SER A 140 -5.39 15.01 -7.74
C SER A 140 -4.91 13.69 -7.13
N CYS A 141 -4.00 12.99 -7.82
CA CYS A 141 -3.41 11.73 -7.33
C CYS A 141 -2.60 11.94 -6.05
N LEU A 142 -1.85 13.04 -5.95
CA LEU A 142 -1.09 13.39 -4.75
C LEU A 142 -2.02 13.63 -3.55
N VAL A 143 -3.11 14.39 -3.73
CA VAL A 143 -4.10 14.61 -2.66
C VAL A 143 -4.76 13.30 -2.21
N SER A 144 -5.09 12.41 -3.17
CA SER A 144 -5.63 11.08 -2.86
C SER A 144 -4.63 10.24 -2.07
N SER A 145 -3.36 10.23 -2.49
CA SER A 145 -2.27 9.51 -1.82
C SER A 145 -1.94 10.04 -0.43
N LEU A 146 -2.13 11.35 -0.19
CA LEU A 146 -1.96 11.93 1.14
C LEU A 146 -3.12 11.54 2.06
N SER A 147 -4.33 11.41 1.50
CA SER A 147 -5.53 11.02 2.26
C SER A 147 -5.48 9.56 2.68
N ASN A 148 -5.04 8.66 1.79
CA ASN A 148 -4.83 7.25 2.08
C ASN A 148 -3.39 6.87 1.73
N PRO A 149 -2.47 6.82 2.70
CA PRO A 149 -1.08 6.47 2.42
C PRO A 149 -1.02 5.06 1.84
N PHE A 150 -0.18 4.87 0.81
CA PHE A 150 -0.01 3.55 0.22
C PHE A 150 0.66 2.60 1.21
N HIS A 151 0.03 1.45 1.40
CA HIS A 151 0.54 0.33 2.16
C HIS A 151 1.38 -0.57 1.26
N HIS A 152 2.40 -1.22 1.81
CA HIS A 152 2.95 -2.40 1.14
C HIS A 152 1.85 -3.46 0.98
N PRO A 153 1.93 -4.32 -0.05
CA PRO A 153 0.96 -5.40 -0.20
C PRO A 153 0.96 -6.25 1.08
N GLU A 154 -0.23 -6.41 1.67
CA GLU A 154 -0.42 -7.25 2.85
C GLU A 154 -0.38 -8.73 2.46
N LEU A 155 0.00 -9.58 3.42
CA LEU A 155 0.03 -11.03 3.25
C LEU A 155 -1.41 -11.54 3.39
N THR A 156 -2.10 -11.76 2.27
CA THR A 156 -3.51 -12.17 2.27
C THR A 156 -3.68 -13.67 2.14
N THR A 157 -2.81 -14.35 1.38
CA THR A 157 -2.90 -15.79 1.11
C THR A 157 -1.86 -16.61 1.86
N LEU A 158 -2.15 -17.90 2.02
CA LEU A 158 -1.19 -18.87 2.57
C LEU A 158 0.02 -19.06 1.65
N GLU A 159 -0.17 -18.87 0.34
CA GLU A 159 0.90 -18.92 -0.64
C GLU A 159 1.89 -17.75 -0.47
N ASP A 160 1.38 -16.55 -0.19
CA ASP A 160 2.23 -15.39 0.10
C ASP A 160 3.07 -15.62 1.35
N VAL A 161 2.48 -16.22 2.41
CA VAL A 161 3.24 -16.59 3.61
C VAL A 161 4.28 -17.68 3.30
N ALA A 162 3.94 -18.67 2.47
CA ALA A 162 4.86 -19.71 2.03
C ALA A 162 6.01 -19.15 1.17
N ASN A 163 5.78 -18.07 0.42
CA ASN A 163 6.79 -17.38 -0.40
C ASN A 163 7.61 -16.35 0.40
N SER A 164 7.07 -15.82 1.50
CA SER A 164 7.77 -14.88 2.38
C SER A 164 8.93 -15.52 3.15
N ASN A 165 9.87 -14.73 3.67
CA ASN A 165 10.94 -15.23 4.55
C ASN A 165 10.53 -15.31 6.04
N LEU A 166 9.22 -15.24 6.32
CA LEU A 166 8.70 -15.21 7.69
C LEU A 166 8.65 -16.63 8.29
N THR A 167 8.96 -16.72 9.58
CA THR A 167 8.86 -17.96 10.35
C THR A 167 7.51 -18.02 11.06
N ILE A 168 6.81 -19.15 10.99
CA ILE A 168 5.53 -19.33 11.69
C ILE A 168 5.83 -19.82 13.11
N ILE A 169 5.38 -19.11 14.12
CA ILE A 169 5.55 -19.50 15.53
C ILE A 169 4.25 -20.05 16.09
N THR A 170 4.37 -21.10 16.90
CA THR A 170 3.26 -21.64 17.70
C THR A 170 3.73 -21.95 19.11
N LYS A 171 2.81 -21.82 20.07
CA LYS A 171 3.01 -22.21 21.46
C LYS A 171 2.77 -23.69 21.71
N TYR A 172 1.96 -24.33 20.86
CA TYR A 172 1.45 -25.66 21.13
C TYR A 172 1.96 -26.66 20.09
N ASP A 173 2.49 -27.77 20.60
CA ASP A 173 3.10 -28.83 19.80
C ASP A 173 2.08 -29.54 18.89
N ASN A 174 0.86 -29.73 19.40
CA ASN A 174 -0.27 -30.29 18.64
C ASN A 174 -0.58 -29.46 17.39
N LEU A 175 -0.48 -28.13 17.47
CA LEU A 175 -0.72 -27.27 16.32
C LEU A 175 0.41 -27.37 15.29
N ARG A 176 1.67 -27.52 15.73
CA ARG A 176 2.78 -27.75 14.80
C ARG A 176 2.57 -29.02 13.98
N GLU A 177 2.12 -30.09 14.63
CA GLU A 177 1.96 -31.40 13.99
C GLU A 177 0.70 -31.49 13.13
N ASN A 178 -0.41 -30.91 13.58
CA ASN A 178 -1.75 -31.18 13.05
C ASN A 178 -2.34 -30.05 12.19
N THR A 179 -1.71 -28.88 12.08
CA THR A 179 -2.26 -27.76 11.29
C THR A 179 -2.05 -27.95 9.79
N PHE A 180 -0.88 -28.43 9.38
CA PHE A 180 -0.50 -28.61 7.97
C PHE A 180 -0.27 -30.10 7.69
N THR A 181 -1.34 -30.88 7.72
CA THR A 181 -1.30 -32.35 7.52
C THR A 181 -1.48 -32.76 6.07
N ASP A 182 -1.94 -31.84 5.21
CA ASP A 182 -2.20 -32.15 3.81
C ASP A 182 -0.89 -32.42 3.05
N ASN A 183 -0.91 -33.41 2.15
CA ASN A 183 0.26 -33.79 1.34
C ASN A 183 0.53 -32.82 0.17
N THR A 184 0.04 -31.59 0.25
CA THR A 184 0.22 -30.56 -0.76
C THR A 184 1.61 -29.94 -0.62
N SER A 185 2.25 -29.60 -1.75
CA SER A 185 3.57 -28.93 -1.75
C SER A 185 3.59 -27.66 -0.90
N LEU A 186 2.50 -26.90 -0.88
CA LEU A 186 2.30 -25.71 -0.05
C LEU A 186 2.32 -26.04 1.46
N ALA A 187 1.57 -27.06 1.88
CA ALA A 187 1.48 -27.47 3.27
C ALA A 187 2.84 -27.96 3.81
N CYS A 188 3.61 -28.72 3.02
CA CYS A 188 4.98 -29.10 3.38
C CYS A 188 5.87 -27.86 3.58
N ARG A 189 5.84 -26.89 2.65
CA ARG A 189 6.62 -25.65 2.76
C ARG A 189 6.24 -24.82 3.99
N LEU A 190 4.96 -24.79 4.34
CA LEU A 190 4.47 -24.09 5.53
C LEU A 190 4.88 -24.82 6.81
N LYS A 191 4.75 -26.15 6.84
CA LYS A 191 5.13 -27.01 7.95
C LYS A 191 6.62 -26.85 8.31
N ASP A 192 7.48 -26.79 7.31
CA ASP A 192 8.93 -26.60 7.50
C ASP A 192 9.28 -25.24 8.14
N LYS A 193 8.39 -24.25 8.02
CA LYS A 193 8.55 -22.92 8.64
C LYS A 193 7.98 -22.83 10.05
N VAL A 194 7.24 -23.84 10.52
CA VAL A 194 6.62 -23.79 11.86
C VAL A 194 7.67 -24.10 12.93
N ARG A 195 7.87 -23.17 13.86
CA ARG A 195 8.75 -23.31 15.02
C ARG A 195 7.96 -23.21 16.32
N LEU A 196 8.34 -24.05 17.26
CA LEU A 196 7.81 -24.00 18.62
C LEU A 196 8.59 -22.96 19.41
N VAL A 197 7.89 -21.98 19.99
CA VAL A 197 8.53 -20.92 20.80
C VAL A 197 7.95 -20.95 22.22
N PRO A 198 8.80 -21.08 23.26
CA PRO A 198 8.35 -21.14 24.65
C PRO A 198 7.86 -19.78 25.18
N PHE A 199 7.09 -19.84 26.27
CA PHE A 199 6.20 -18.83 26.86
C PHE A 199 6.81 -17.51 27.37
N ASP A 200 8.00 -17.10 26.96
CA ASP A 200 8.68 -15.95 27.58
C ASP A 200 8.04 -14.60 27.18
N LYS A 201 7.31 -14.55 26.06
CA LYS A 201 6.60 -13.34 25.57
C LYS A 201 5.20 -13.66 25.03
N ARG A 202 4.31 -12.66 24.94
CA ARG A 202 3.03 -12.85 24.24
C ARG A 202 3.30 -13.02 22.76
N THR A 203 2.54 -13.90 22.13
CA THR A 203 2.70 -14.21 20.70
C THR A 203 2.51 -12.96 19.84
N ASN A 204 1.53 -12.13 20.20
CA ASN A 204 1.24 -10.88 19.51
C ASN A 204 2.39 -9.85 19.65
N ASP A 205 3.09 -9.81 20.79
CA ASP A 205 4.28 -8.96 20.96
C ASP A 205 5.40 -9.39 20.00
N MET A 206 5.61 -10.70 19.86
CA MET A 206 6.64 -11.22 18.94
C MET A 206 6.30 -10.85 17.50
N VAL A 207 5.05 -11.00 17.06
CA VAL A 207 4.67 -10.64 15.69
C VAL A 207 4.74 -9.13 15.44
N ALA A 208 4.31 -8.31 16.41
CA ALA A 208 4.30 -6.86 16.26
C ALA A 208 5.71 -6.25 16.23
N PHE A 209 6.62 -6.75 17.07
CA PHE A 209 7.94 -6.15 17.27
C PHE A 209 9.08 -6.91 16.56
N ASP A 210 9.02 -8.25 16.52
CA ASP A 210 9.95 -9.06 15.74
C ASP A 210 9.39 -9.24 14.32
N LYS A 211 9.63 -8.25 13.45
CA LYS A 211 9.08 -8.16 12.07
C LYS A 211 9.29 -9.37 11.14
N ASN A 212 9.99 -10.41 11.58
CA ASN A 212 10.32 -11.61 10.80
C ASN A 212 9.53 -12.86 11.24
N VAL A 213 8.54 -12.72 12.12
CA VAL A 213 7.72 -13.85 12.57
C VAL A 213 6.24 -13.63 12.27
N THR A 214 5.55 -14.71 11.91
CA THR A 214 4.09 -14.81 11.90
C THR A 214 3.67 -15.79 12.99
N ALA A 215 2.47 -15.67 13.51
CA ALA A 215 1.99 -16.55 14.56
C ALA A 215 0.73 -17.29 14.20
N LEU A 216 0.63 -18.53 14.67
CA LEU A 216 -0.58 -19.31 14.57
C LEU A 216 -1.49 -19.03 15.78
N SER A 217 -2.70 -18.57 15.53
CA SER A 217 -3.66 -18.23 16.59
C SER A 217 -5.10 -18.50 16.16
N ARG A 218 -5.97 -18.65 17.16
CA ARG A 218 -7.41 -18.80 16.96
C ARG A 218 -8.04 -17.46 16.61
N PHE A 219 -8.86 -17.42 15.57
CA PHE A 219 -9.54 -16.22 15.12
C PHE A 219 -10.38 -15.58 16.22
N ALA A 220 -11.19 -16.38 16.92
CA ALA A 220 -11.99 -15.90 18.04
C ALA A 220 -11.11 -15.33 19.16
N SER A 221 -9.97 -15.96 19.47
CA SER A 221 -9.06 -15.47 20.51
C SER A 221 -8.42 -14.14 20.14
N VAL A 222 -8.04 -13.93 18.88
CA VAL A 222 -7.48 -12.65 18.42
C VAL A 222 -8.52 -11.53 18.48
N LYS A 223 -9.77 -11.82 18.09
CA LYS A 223 -10.87 -10.83 18.15
C LYS A 223 -11.29 -10.47 19.57
N LEU A 224 -11.12 -11.38 20.53
CA LEU A 224 -11.39 -11.15 21.94
C LEU A 224 -10.21 -10.55 22.68
N ASP A 225 -9.00 -10.64 22.14
CA ASP A 225 -7.81 -10.09 22.79
C ASP A 225 -7.82 -8.57 22.73
N ASN A 226 -7.28 -7.95 23.78
CA ASN A 226 -7.20 -6.51 23.83
C ASN A 226 -5.96 -6.05 23.03
N LEU A 227 -6.17 -5.80 21.74
CA LEU A 227 -5.11 -5.38 20.82
C LEU A 227 -4.77 -3.88 20.94
N SER A 228 -5.28 -3.18 21.94
CA SER A 228 -5.14 -1.72 22.10
C SER A 228 -3.70 -1.20 22.09
N ASN A 229 -2.74 -2.05 22.45
CA ASN A 229 -1.32 -1.73 22.54
C ASN A 229 -0.55 -1.95 21.23
N TYR A 230 -1.14 -2.60 20.22
CA TYR A 230 -0.47 -2.93 18.96
C TYR A 230 -0.79 -1.90 17.88
N PHE A 231 -0.62 -0.63 18.23
CA PHE A 231 -0.80 0.49 17.32
C PHE A 231 0.45 1.36 17.31
N ASP A 232 0.80 1.86 16.13
CA ASP A 232 1.88 2.83 15.95
C ASP A 232 1.46 4.23 16.44
N GLU A 233 2.41 5.16 16.59
CA GLU A 233 2.15 6.58 16.95
C GLU A 233 1.18 7.29 15.98
N ASP A 234 1.15 6.81 14.75
CA ASP A 234 0.26 7.27 13.69
C ASP A 234 -1.13 6.61 13.73
N GLY A 235 -1.41 5.74 14.71
CA GLY A 235 -2.70 5.06 14.90
C GLY A 235 -2.93 3.93 13.92
N ASN A 236 -1.86 3.33 13.42
CA ASN A 236 -1.90 2.23 12.47
C ASN A 236 -1.78 0.90 13.19
N GLU A 237 -2.52 -0.11 12.74
CA GLU A 237 -2.44 -1.47 13.28
C GLU A 237 -1.07 -2.06 12.97
N LEU A 238 -0.43 -2.71 13.96
CA LEU A 238 0.86 -3.39 13.80
C LEU A 238 0.68 -4.87 13.44
N LEU A 239 -0.53 -5.39 13.58
CA LEU A 239 -0.88 -6.80 13.37
C LEU A 239 -1.94 -6.89 12.27
N HIS A 240 -1.79 -7.87 11.40
CA HIS A 240 -2.73 -8.20 10.35
C HIS A 240 -3.08 -9.68 10.44
N ILE A 241 -4.36 -10.02 10.35
CA ILE A 241 -4.82 -11.41 10.29
C ILE A 241 -4.89 -11.79 8.81
N VAL A 242 -4.14 -12.80 8.41
CA VAL A 242 -4.17 -13.33 7.03
C VAL A 242 -5.59 -13.81 6.73
N GLU A 243 -6.14 -13.36 5.59
CA GLU A 243 -7.53 -13.65 5.20
C GLU A 243 -7.77 -15.15 4.98
N GLU A 244 -6.81 -15.84 4.40
CA GLU A 244 -6.85 -17.29 4.19
C GLU A 244 -6.33 -18.05 5.42
N CYS A 245 -7.23 -18.73 6.13
CA CYS A 245 -6.91 -19.52 7.32
C CYS A 245 -6.63 -21.00 6.94
N PRO A 246 -5.58 -21.64 7.51
CA PRO A 246 -5.25 -23.03 7.19
C PRO A 246 -6.35 -24.05 7.44
N THR A 247 -7.11 -23.91 8.52
CA THR A 247 -8.09 -24.93 8.92
C THR A 247 -9.13 -24.38 9.88
N THR A 248 -10.27 -25.05 9.94
CA THR A 248 -11.38 -24.77 10.85
C THR A 248 -11.58 -25.97 11.76
N TYR A 249 -11.61 -25.73 13.06
CA TYR A 249 -11.83 -26.78 14.06
C TYR A 249 -13.16 -26.58 14.78
N LEU A 250 -13.80 -27.70 15.10
CA LEU A 250 -14.89 -27.73 16.06
C LEU A 250 -14.32 -27.65 17.48
N LEU A 251 -14.98 -26.86 18.32
CA LEU A 251 -14.58 -26.71 19.72
C LEU A 251 -15.61 -27.36 20.64
N SER A 252 -15.11 -28.07 21.64
CA SER A 252 -15.94 -28.69 22.67
C SER A 252 -15.30 -28.59 24.04
N TYR A 253 -16.09 -28.91 25.07
CA TYR A 253 -15.57 -29.09 26.42
C TYR A 253 -15.10 -30.53 26.60
N ILE A 254 -14.23 -30.70 27.59
CA ILE A 254 -13.70 -32.00 27.96
C ILE A 254 -14.35 -32.45 29.27
N VAL A 255 -14.84 -33.69 29.30
CA VAL A 255 -15.34 -34.36 30.49
C VAL A 255 -14.53 -35.62 30.76
N GLN A 256 -14.48 -36.08 32.00
CA GLN A 256 -13.85 -37.36 32.30
C GLN A 256 -14.54 -38.52 31.54
N LEU A 257 -13.74 -39.50 31.10
CA LEU A 257 -14.24 -40.71 30.44
C LEU A 257 -15.32 -41.39 31.28
N TYR A 258 -16.42 -41.83 30.65
CA TYR A 258 -17.60 -42.43 31.30
C TYR A 258 -18.31 -41.54 32.33
N SER A 259 -18.19 -40.21 32.22
CA SER A 259 -18.91 -39.30 33.11
C SER A 259 -20.44 -39.43 32.94
N PRO A 260 -21.21 -39.63 34.03
CA PRO A 260 -22.67 -39.72 33.97
C PRO A 260 -23.33 -38.39 33.55
N TYR A 261 -22.58 -37.29 33.57
CA TYR A 261 -23.08 -35.96 33.22
C TYR A 261 -23.04 -35.66 31.73
N ARG A 262 -22.31 -36.45 30.92
CA ARG A 262 -22.08 -36.16 29.49
C ARG A 262 -23.37 -35.92 28.71
N GLU A 263 -24.35 -36.82 28.83
CA GLU A 263 -25.60 -36.70 28.07
C GLU A 263 -26.44 -35.49 28.48
N ARG A 264 -26.44 -35.15 29.78
CA ARG A 264 -27.16 -33.96 30.27
C ARG A 264 -26.48 -32.68 29.80
N ILE A 265 -25.14 -32.64 29.81
CA ILE A 265 -24.37 -31.49 29.33
C ILE A 265 -24.57 -31.32 27.83
N ASN A 266 -24.48 -32.39 27.04
CA ASN A 266 -24.70 -32.36 25.60
C ASN A 266 -26.11 -31.84 25.27
N GLY A 267 -27.15 -32.36 25.93
CA GLY A 267 -28.51 -31.88 25.73
C GLY A 267 -28.69 -30.39 26.07
N LEU A 268 -27.97 -29.89 27.09
CA LEU A 268 -27.98 -28.47 27.43
C LEU A 268 -27.26 -27.61 26.38
N LEU A 269 -26.05 -28.01 25.97
CA LEU A 269 -25.25 -27.29 24.97
C LEU A 269 -25.97 -27.19 23.64
N LEU A 270 -26.57 -28.29 23.16
CA LEU A 270 -27.34 -28.30 21.93
C LEU A 270 -28.53 -27.34 21.98
N ARG A 271 -29.29 -27.34 23.10
CA ARG A 271 -30.39 -26.37 23.28
C ARG A 271 -29.90 -24.92 23.31
N MET A 272 -28.75 -24.67 23.94
CA MET A 272 -28.16 -23.32 23.97
C MET A 272 -27.71 -22.87 22.57
N GLN A 273 -27.20 -23.79 21.76
CA GLN A 273 -26.81 -23.55 20.38
C GLN A 273 -28.04 -23.30 19.49
N GLU A 274 -29.06 -24.15 19.58
CA GLU A 274 -30.34 -24.00 18.86
C GLU A 274 -31.07 -22.71 19.24
N ALA A 275 -30.98 -22.29 20.50
CA ALA A 275 -31.53 -21.02 20.98
C ALA A 275 -30.69 -19.80 20.58
N GLY A 276 -29.51 -19.98 19.97
CA GLY A 276 -28.61 -18.90 19.57
C GLY A 276 -27.89 -18.18 20.72
N LEU A 277 -27.93 -18.72 21.94
CA LEU A 277 -27.33 -18.09 23.12
C LEU A 277 -25.81 -17.96 23.01
N ILE A 278 -25.15 -18.97 22.44
CA ILE A 278 -23.69 -18.98 22.25
C ILE A 278 -23.27 -17.83 21.32
N GLY A 279 -23.96 -17.66 20.19
CA GLY A 279 -23.70 -16.57 19.26
C GLY A 279 -23.98 -15.19 19.86
N LEU A 280 -25.05 -15.07 20.66
CA LEU A 280 -25.37 -13.84 21.38
C LEU A 280 -24.26 -13.46 22.37
N TRP A 281 -23.78 -14.41 23.18
CA TRP A 281 -22.71 -14.16 24.15
C TRP A 281 -21.40 -13.78 23.45
N TYR A 282 -21.04 -14.47 22.36
CA TYR A 282 -19.86 -14.13 21.58
C TYR A 282 -19.95 -12.71 21.00
N SER A 283 -21.09 -12.35 20.38
CA SER A 283 -21.33 -11.00 19.87
C SER A 283 -21.23 -9.94 20.98
N ASN A 284 -21.86 -10.18 22.14
CA ASN A 284 -21.81 -9.25 23.26
C ASN A 284 -20.39 -9.07 23.83
N MET A 285 -19.60 -10.14 23.83
CA MET A 285 -18.22 -10.10 24.35
C MET A 285 -17.24 -9.41 23.37
N THR A 286 -17.47 -9.55 22.07
CA THR A 286 -16.66 -8.89 21.02
C THR A 286 -17.08 -7.45 20.75
N TYR A 287 -18.33 -7.08 21.04
CA TYR A 287 -18.89 -5.74 20.83
C TYR A 287 -18.03 -4.58 21.40
N PRO A 288 -17.53 -4.61 22.65
CA PRO A 288 -16.69 -3.52 23.16
C PRO A 288 -15.39 -3.36 22.37
N MET A 289 -14.74 -4.47 21.98
CA MET A 289 -13.51 -4.44 21.17
C MET A 289 -13.79 -3.82 19.80
N TYR A 290 -14.88 -4.25 19.15
CA TYR A 290 -15.32 -3.70 17.88
C TYR A 290 -15.67 -2.20 17.98
N ALA A 291 -16.39 -1.79 19.02
CA ALA A 291 -16.76 -0.38 19.23
C ALA A 291 -15.53 0.50 19.43
N ASP A 292 -14.52 0.04 20.17
CA ASP A 292 -13.27 0.77 20.35
C ASP A 292 -12.44 0.82 19.07
N GLU A 293 -12.40 -0.26 18.28
CA GLU A 293 -11.78 -0.27 16.96
C GLU A 293 -12.43 0.76 16.01
N GLN A 294 -13.77 0.80 15.96
CA GLN A 294 -14.51 1.77 15.14
C GLN A 294 -14.26 3.20 15.61
N ARG A 295 -14.27 3.47 16.92
CA ARG A 295 -13.93 4.79 17.48
C ARG A 295 -12.53 5.24 17.08
N ARG A 296 -11.55 4.33 17.06
CA ARG A 296 -10.19 4.63 16.61
C ARG A 296 -10.13 4.93 15.12
N LYS A 297 -10.82 4.15 14.28
CA LYS A 297 -10.92 4.39 12.84
C LYS A 297 -11.51 5.78 12.54
N MET A 298 -12.56 6.17 13.27
CA MET A 298 -13.13 7.53 13.19
C MET A 298 -12.15 8.61 13.68
N ALA A 299 -11.48 8.39 14.81
CA ALA A 299 -10.48 9.35 15.31
C ALA A 299 -9.29 9.51 14.35
N LYS A 300 -8.91 8.44 13.64
CA LYS A 300 -7.87 8.45 12.61
C LYS A 300 -8.34 9.22 11.37
N SER A 301 -9.57 9.06 10.92
CA SER A 301 -10.10 9.83 9.78
C SER A 301 -10.22 11.33 10.09
N ASP A 302 -10.52 11.68 11.34
CA ASP A 302 -10.62 13.08 11.78
C ASP A 302 -9.24 13.75 11.97
N ARG A 303 -8.15 12.95 12.05
CA ARG A 303 -6.80 13.46 12.24
C ARG A 303 -6.36 14.20 10.97
N ARG A 304 -6.23 15.53 11.09
CA ARG A 304 -5.61 16.35 10.04
C ARG A 304 -4.19 15.84 9.77
N ILE A 305 -3.92 15.51 8.51
CA ILE A 305 -2.61 15.07 8.05
C ILE A 305 -1.60 16.19 8.34
N LYS A 306 -0.63 15.92 9.22
CA LYS A 306 0.46 16.84 9.50
C LYS A 306 1.57 16.59 8.49
N LEU A 307 1.71 17.47 7.50
CA LEU A 307 2.82 17.38 6.56
C LEU A 307 4.11 17.84 7.28
N THR A 308 4.98 16.89 7.61
CA THR A 308 6.33 17.15 8.11
C THR A 308 7.32 17.42 6.97
N LEU A 309 8.45 18.04 7.30
CA LEU A 309 9.53 18.32 6.35
C LEU A 309 10.14 17.05 5.74
N GLU A 310 9.97 15.90 6.41
CA GLU A 310 10.40 14.59 5.93
C GLU A 310 9.77 14.21 4.59
N HIS A 311 8.51 14.60 4.36
CA HIS A 311 7.81 14.35 3.09
C HIS A 311 8.46 15.05 1.90
N TYR A 312 9.15 16.16 2.14
CA TYR A 312 9.77 17.00 1.11
C TYR A 312 11.29 16.81 1.01
N SER A 313 11.89 15.99 1.88
CA SER A 313 13.34 15.74 1.89
C SER A 313 13.89 15.36 0.51
N LEU A 314 13.20 14.46 -0.19
CA LEU A 314 13.59 14.01 -1.53
C LEU A 314 13.45 15.11 -2.59
N THR A 315 12.43 15.95 -2.50
CA THR A 315 12.27 17.11 -3.40
C THR A 315 13.37 18.14 -3.18
N PHE A 316 13.78 18.39 -1.93
CA PHE A 316 14.91 19.27 -1.62
C PHE A 316 16.24 18.68 -2.10
N LEU A 317 16.43 17.37 -1.96
CA LEU A 317 17.60 16.68 -2.48
C LEU A 317 17.70 16.82 -4.00
N GLY A 318 16.60 16.57 -4.73
CA GLY A 318 16.54 16.77 -6.17
C GLY A 318 16.86 18.20 -6.60
N LEU A 319 16.31 19.20 -5.90
CA LEU A 319 16.62 20.61 -6.15
C LEU A 319 18.11 20.93 -5.91
N SER A 320 18.69 20.41 -4.83
CA SER A 320 20.10 20.62 -4.51
C SER A 320 21.04 20.04 -5.59
N LEU A 321 20.73 18.83 -6.08
CA LEU A 321 21.48 18.19 -7.17
C LEU A 321 21.34 18.97 -8.48
N GLY A 322 20.15 19.47 -8.79
CA GLY A 322 19.92 20.32 -9.96
C GLY A 322 20.72 21.61 -9.91
N LEU A 323 20.75 22.30 -8.77
CA LEU A 323 21.54 23.52 -8.59
C LEU A 323 23.05 23.26 -8.67
N LEU A 324 23.53 22.15 -8.11
CA LEU A 324 24.92 21.72 -8.23
C LEU A 324 25.30 21.46 -9.69
N PHE A 325 24.43 20.78 -10.45
CA PHE A 325 24.65 20.54 -11.88
C PHE A 325 24.72 21.85 -12.67
N CYS A 326 23.78 22.77 -12.45
CA CYS A 326 23.81 24.10 -13.08
C CYS A 326 25.09 24.88 -12.74
N ALA A 327 25.55 24.82 -11.49
CA ALA A 327 26.80 25.48 -11.09
C ALA A 327 28.02 24.87 -11.78
N ILE A 328 28.07 23.54 -11.94
CA ILE A 328 29.15 22.85 -12.66
C ILE A 328 29.17 23.27 -14.13
N VAL A 329 28.02 23.30 -14.80
CA VAL A 329 27.92 23.72 -16.21
C VAL A 329 28.36 25.17 -16.36
N PHE A 330 27.92 26.07 -15.48
CA PHE A 330 28.34 27.47 -15.49
C PHE A 330 29.85 27.64 -15.31
N LEU A 331 30.46 26.89 -14.38
CA LEU A 331 31.92 26.90 -14.19
C LEU A 331 32.66 26.34 -15.40
N ALA A 332 32.12 25.30 -16.05
CA ALA A 332 32.68 24.73 -17.27
C ALA A 332 32.63 25.73 -18.43
N GLU A 333 31.49 26.40 -18.63
CA GLU A 333 31.35 27.47 -19.64
C GLU A 333 32.34 28.61 -19.37
N LEU A 334 32.51 29.02 -18.12
CA LEU A 334 33.44 30.08 -17.75
C LEU A 334 34.91 29.68 -17.96
N TYR A 335 35.23 28.39 -17.77
CA TYR A 335 36.54 27.84 -18.09
C TYR A 335 36.80 27.83 -19.61
N PHE A 336 35.85 27.34 -20.40
CA PHE A 336 35.96 27.32 -21.86
C PHE A 336 35.90 28.71 -22.49
N ALA A 337 35.24 29.69 -21.88
CA ALA A 337 35.18 31.07 -22.37
C ALA A 337 36.44 31.89 -22.03
N LYS A 338 37.23 31.45 -21.05
CA LYS A 338 38.49 32.10 -20.66
C LYS A 338 39.70 31.57 -21.46
N GLN A 339 39.54 30.41 -22.08
CA GLN A 339 40.52 29.77 -22.96
C GLN A 339 40.25 30.16 -24.41
#